data_AF-A0A8X8ANX6-F1
#
_entry.id   AF-A0A8X8ANX6-F1
#
_cell.length_a   1.000
_cell.length_b   1.000
_cell.length_c   1.000
_cell.angle_alpha   90.00
_cell.angle_beta   90.00
_cell.angle_gamma   90.00
#
_symmetry.space_group_name_H-M   'P 1'
#
loop_
_entity.id
_entity.type
_entity.pdbx_description
1 polymer ?
#
loop_
_entity_poly.entity_id
_entity_poly.type
_entity_poly.pdbx_seq_one_letter_code
_entity_poly.pdbx_strand_id
1 'polypeptide(L)'
;MATCTRSSSLSRALLLPYLHSRTQTLCEPIRIARFSSTMKQPKPPSLFVRSQAKRGPFLKEDQVAATSDLEFEAPLKIVEYPDPILRAKNKRIDSFDDNLKKLVDEMFDVMYKTDGIGLSAPQVGINVQLMVFNPADEHGEGDEIVLVNPRVNKYSKKTVLFNEGCLSFPGIYADVKRPESVKIDARDINGARFTVNLSGLPARVFQHEFDHLQNYDNSLADMHVEGPIIPERSCPTQTSSFINEDFRKCFVRGGILFFDRMTEEVLDSIRPGLQALEKKYEDKTGFPSPERIETRRLKKVAAGFGKL
;
A
#
# COMPACT_ATOMS: atom_id res chain seq x y z
N MET A 1 -46.34 -28.04 32.43
CA MET A 1 -45.55 -29.15 32.99
C MET A 1 -44.18 -29.08 32.33
N ALA A 2 -43.18 -28.34 32.82
CA ALA A 2 -42.42 -28.47 34.07
C ALA A 2 -41.74 -29.84 34.25
N THR A 3 -40.40 -29.80 34.29
CA THR A 3 -39.33 -30.68 34.88
C THR A 3 -38.25 -30.96 33.83
N CYS A 4 -37.01 -30.47 33.87
CA CYS A 4 -35.97 -30.38 34.92
C CYS A 4 -35.55 -31.74 35.49
N THR A 5 -34.36 -32.22 35.11
CA THR A 5 -33.43 -32.94 36.01
C THR A 5 -31.98 -32.86 35.51
N ARG A 6 -31.09 -32.82 36.50
CA ARG A 6 -29.67 -32.46 36.53
C ARG A 6 -28.92 -33.65 37.14
N SER A 7 -27.70 -33.98 36.70
CA SER A 7 -26.67 -34.76 37.43
C SER A 7 -25.45 -34.88 36.51
N SER A 8 -24.27 -34.28 36.72
CA SER A 8 -23.28 -34.29 37.82
C SER A 8 -22.39 -35.54 37.86
N SER A 9 -21.12 -35.41 37.45
CA SER A 9 -20.01 -36.13 38.10
C SER A 9 -18.69 -35.36 37.96
N LEU A 10 -18.13 -35.07 39.13
CA LEU A 10 -16.84 -34.45 39.41
C LEU A 10 -15.68 -35.45 39.28
N SER A 11 -14.47 -34.93 38.98
CA SER A 11 -13.20 -35.26 39.65
C SER A 11 -12.13 -34.26 39.19
N ARG A 12 -11.67 -33.35 40.07
CA ARG A 12 -10.43 -33.42 40.91
C ARG A 12 -9.15 -33.37 40.07
N ALA A 13 -8.08 -32.64 40.35
CA ALA A 13 -7.66 -31.64 41.35
C ALA A 13 -6.30 -31.14 40.82
N LEU A 14 -5.86 -29.90 41.02
CA LEU A 14 -4.90 -29.56 42.08
C LEU A 14 -4.74 -28.03 42.13
N LEU A 15 -4.97 -27.48 43.32
CA LEU A 15 -4.59 -26.15 43.78
C LEU A 15 -3.23 -26.24 44.47
N LEU A 16 -2.39 -25.21 44.35
CA LEU A 16 -1.74 -24.46 45.44
C LEU A 16 -0.89 -23.30 44.84
N PRO A 17 -0.56 -22.25 45.63
CA PRO A 17 -0.60 -20.85 45.21
C PRO A 17 0.79 -20.20 45.21
N TYR A 18 0.98 -19.10 44.47
CA TYR A 18 2.15 -18.24 44.66
C TYR A 18 1.79 -16.75 44.64
N LEU A 19 1.65 -16.25 45.87
CA LEU A 19 2.19 -15.01 46.43
C LEU A 19 2.13 -13.71 45.59
N HIS A 20 1.29 -12.81 46.11
CA HIS A 20 1.41 -11.35 46.02
C HIS A 20 2.81 -10.87 46.39
N SER A 21 3.39 -10.02 45.55
CA SER A 21 4.50 -9.14 45.89
C SER A 21 4.16 -7.74 45.41
N ARG A 22 3.65 -6.93 46.35
CA ARG A 22 3.63 -5.47 46.26
C ARG A 22 5.07 -5.00 46.41
N THR A 23 5.62 -4.33 45.41
CA THR A 23 6.75 -3.43 45.60
C THR A 23 6.27 -2.00 45.34
N GLN A 24 5.93 -1.34 46.45
CA GLN A 24 5.83 0.12 46.51
C GLN A 24 7.25 0.67 46.36
N THR A 25 7.54 1.31 45.23
CA THR A 25 8.71 2.18 45.14
C THR A 25 8.38 3.49 45.84
N LEU A 26 8.98 3.66 47.01
CA LEU A 26 9.00 4.91 47.77
C LEU A 26 9.80 5.95 46.98
N CYS A 27 9.12 6.95 46.44
CA CYS A 27 9.75 8.21 46.03
C CYS A 27 9.94 9.08 47.29
N GLU A 28 11.18 9.20 47.78
CA GLU A 28 11.54 10.24 48.74
C GLU A 28 11.77 11.58 48.02
N PRO A 29 11.30 12.71 48.59
CA PRO A 29 11.58 14.03 48.05
C PRO A 29 12.95 14.54 48.53
N ILE A 30 13.90 14.59 47.60
CA ILE A 30 15.19 15.27 47.81
C ILE A 30 14.94 16.78 47.89
N ARG A 31 15.12 17.35 49.09
CA ARG A 31 15.28 18.80 49.32
C ARG A 31 16.64 19.24 48.78
N ILE A 32 16.66 20.13 47.78
CA ILE A 32 17.86 20.90 47.43
C ILE A 32 17.56 22.39 47.54
N ALA A 33 18.45 23.05 48.26
CA ALA A 33 18.42 24.44 48.67
C ALA A 33 18.46 25.41 47.48
N ARG A 34 17.74 26.53 47.65
CA ARG A 34 17.88 27.73 46.82
C ARG A 34 19.28 28.31 47.02
N PHE A 35 20.06 28.40 45.95
CA PHE A 35 21.20 29.30 45.88
C PHE A 35 21.09 30.15 44.61
N SER A 36 20.93 31.45 44.84
CA SER A 36 20.97 32.49 43.83
C SER A 36 22.43 32.78 43.49
N SER A 37 22.85 32.57 42.24
CA SER A 37 24.06 33.19 41.71
C SER A 37 23.88 33.57 40.24
N THR A 38 23.97 34.88 40.01
CA THR A 38 23.98 35.51 38.71
C THR A 38 25.34 35.27 38.06
N MET A 39 25.41 34.44 37.02
CA MET A 39 26.62 34.30 36.19
C MET A 39 26.31 34.62 34.72
N LYS A 40 27.04 35.62 34.22
CA LYS A 40 26.98 36.17 32.87
C LYS A 40 27.42 35.12 31.85
N GLN A 41 26.61 34.91 30.81
CA GLN A 41 26.93 34.07 29.65
C GLN A 41 27.95 34.79 28.74
N PRO A 42 29.06 34.14 28.32
CA PRO A 42 29.88 34.66 27.23
C PRO A 42 29.25 34.32 25.87
N LYS A 43 29.13 35.32 24.99
CA LYS A 43 28.68 35.16 23.60
C LYS A 43 29.73 34.37 22.78
N PRO A 44 29.34 33.39 21.95
CA PRO A 44 30.26 32.76 21.02
C PRO A 44 30.58 33.69 19.83
N PRO A 45 31.78 33.60 19.23
CA PRO A 45 32.15 34.41 18.07
C PRO A 45 31.35 33.99 16.83
N SER A 46 30.87 34.99 16.08
CA SER A 46 30.17 34.80 14.81
C SER A 46 31.16 34.44 13.70
N LEU A 47 31.28 33.15 13.39
CA LEU A 47 31.86 32.73 12.11
C LEU A 47 30.73 32.52 11.11
N PHE A 48 30.59 33.48 10.20
CA PHE A 48 29.76 33.35 9.00
C PHE A 48 30.40 32.29 8.08
N VAL A 49 29.99 31.03 8.26
CA VAL A 49 30.19 30.00 7.23
C VAL A 49 28.92 29.96 6.39
N ARG A 50 29.00 30.51 5.19
CA ARG A 50 27.97 30.38 4.16
C ARG A 50 28.03 28.94 3.63
N SER A 51 27.43 27.99 4.35
CA SER A 51 27.16 26.67 3.78
C SER A 51 25.97 26.81 2.83
N GLN A 52 26.26 26.89 1.54
CA GLN A 52 25.26 26.53 0.54
C GLN A 52 25.05 25.01 0.66
N ALA A 53 24.12 24.60 1.50
CA ALA A 53 23.55 23.27 1.42
C ALA A 53 22.91 23.17 0.03
N LYS A 54 23.63 22.49 -0.88
CA LYS A 54 23.06 22.04 -2.16
C LYS A 54 21.79 21.28 -1.81
N ARG A 55 20.63 21.85 -2.17
CA ARG A 55 19.35 21.16 -2.12
C ARG A 55 19.57 19.82 -2.82
N GLY A 56 19.37 18.72 -2.10
CA GLY A 56 19.32 17.39 -2.68
C GLY A 56 18.28 17.36 -3.81
N PRO A 57 18.34 16.35 -4.70
CA PRO A 57 17.46 16.29 -5.84
C PRO A 57 16.01 16.34 -5.35
N PHE A 58 15.30 17.37 -5.83
CA PHE A 58 13.89 17.62 -5.55
C PHE A 58 13.12 16.41 -6.07
N LEU A 59 12.58 15.58 -5.16
CA LEU A 59 11.56 14.59 -5.52
C LEU A 59 10.49 15.37 -6.29
N LYS A 60 10.18 14.96 -7.54
CA LYS A 60 9.04 15.52 -8.27
C LYS A 60 7.84 15.43 -7.32
N GLU A 61 7.27 16.57 -6.94
CA GLU A 61 6.14 16.59 -6.00
C GLU A 61 5.00 15.75 -6.58
N ASP A 62 4.52 14.78 -5.79
CA ASP A 62 3.34 14.00 -6.16
C ASP A 62 2.20 14.96 -6.50
N GLN A 63 1.51 14.73 -7.62
CA GLN A 63 0.34 15.52 -7.97
C GLN A 63 -0.70 15.40 -6.85
N VAL A 64 -1.24 16.54 -6.45
CA VAL A 64 -2.27 16.61 -5.39
C VAL A 64 -3.63 16.36 -6.03
N ALA A 65 -4.42 15.51 -5.38
CA ALA A 65 -5.80 15.22 -5.78
C ALA A 65 -6.67 16.47 -5.60
N ALA A 66 -7.43 16.80 -6.64
CA ALA A 66 -8.53 17.75 -6.54
C ALA A 66 -9.75 17.06 -5.93
N THR A 67 -10.75 17.83 -5.49
CA THR A 67 -12.02 17.27 -4.96
C THR A 67 -12.69 16.32 -5.95
N SER A 68 -12.64 16.64 -7.25
CA SER A 68 -13.19 15.79 -8.31
C SER A 68 -12.48 14.44 -8.47
N ASP A 69 -11.24 14.32 -8.01
CA ASP A 69 -10.50 13.05 -8.05
C ASP A 69 -10.95 12.07 -6.95
N LEU A 70 -11.73 12.53 -5.97
CA LEU A 70 -12.31 11.73 -4.90
C LEU A 70 -13.83 11.52 -5.10
N GLU A 71 -14.40 12.01 -6.21
CA GLU A 71 -15.80 11.75 -6.53
C GLU A 71 -16.00 10.30 -6.96
N PHE A 72 -17.06 9.68 -6.46
CA PHE A 72 -17.40 8.30 -6.78
C PHE A 72 -18.92 8.09 -6.74
N GLU A 73 -19.37 7.03 -7.40
CA GLU A 73 -20.76 6.57 -7.35
C GLU A 73 -20.83 5.22 -6.64
N ALA A 74 -21.69 5.11 -5.64
CA ALA A 74 -21.96 3.86 -4.94
C ALA A 74 -23.00 3.00 -5.72
N PRO A 75 -22.88 1.66 -5.71
CA PRO A 75 -21.83 0.89 -5.06
C PRO A 75 -20.54 0.86 -5.89
N LEU A 76 -19.39 0.94 -5.20
CA LEU A 76 -18.07 0.75 -5.82
C LEU A 76 -17.96 -0.65 -6.46
N LYS A 77 -17.12 -0.76 -7.50
CA LYS A 77 -16.90 -2.01 -8.24
C LYS A 77 -15.40 -2.29 -8.36
N ILE A 78 -15.03 -3.55 -8.19
CA ILE A 78 -13.67 -4.00 -8.42
C ILE A 78 -13.31 -3.87 -9.90
N VAL A 79 -12.21 -3.18 -10.15
CA VAL A 79 -11.53 -3.07 -11.42
C VAL A 79 -10.62 -4.28 -11.59
N GLU A 80 -10.83 -5.02 -12.67
CA GLU A 80 -10.07 -6.23 -12.99
C GLU A 80 -8.90 -5.91 -13.96
N TYR A 81 -7.82 -6.65 -13.83
CA TYR A 81 -6.73 -6.66 -14.82
C TYR A 81 -7.27 -7.03 -16.21
N PRO A 82 -6.79 -6.41 -17.30
CA PRO A 82 -5.67 -5.46 -17.43
C PRO A 82 -6.11 -3.99 -17.55
N ASP A 83 -7.16 -3.58 -16.83
CA ASP A 83 -7.67 -2.20 -16.93
C ASP A 83 -6.55 -1.17 -16.67
N PRO A 84 -6.40 -0.15 -17.54
CA PRO A 84 -5.34 0.84 -17.43
C PRO A 84 -5.35 1.63 -16.12
N ILE A 85 -6.49 1.74 -15.42
CA ILE A 85 -6.60 2.42 -14.13
C ILE A 85 -5.64 1.80 -13.10
N LEU A 86 -5.45 0.48 -13.14
CA LEU A 86 -4.56 -0.25 -12.24
C LEU A 86 -3.08 0.08 -12.47
N ARG A 87 -2.75 0.74 -13.59
CA ARG A 87 -1.40 1.21 -13.95
C ARG A 87 -1.28 2.73 -13.97
N ALA A 88 -2.35 3.47 -13.71
CA ALA A 88 -2.35 4.92 -13.73
C ALA A 88 -1.72 5.49 -12.45
N LYS A 89 -1.19 6.71 -12.55
CA LYS A 89 -0.52 7.35 -11.40
C LYS A 89 -1.52 7.76 -10.33
N ASN A 90 -1.20 7.45 -9.07
CA ASN A 90 -2.06 7.76 -7.93
C ASN A 90 -1.69 9.11 -7.29
N LYS A 91 -2.68 10.02 -7.22
CA LYS A 91 -2.52 11.38 -6.68
C LYS A 91 -2.51 11.37 -5.15
N ARG A 92 -1.75 12.30 -4.56
CA ARG A 92 -1.68 12.50 -3.11
C ARG A 92 -2.95 13.20 -2.61
N ILE A 93 -3.54 12.70 -1.53
CA ILE A 93 -4.73 13.30 -0.90
C ILE A 93 -4.31 14.42 0.04
N ASP A 94 -4.94 15.59 -0.05
CA ASP A 94 -4.71 16.71 0.89
C ASP A 94 -6.00 17.25 1.53
N SER A 95 -7.18 16.89 0.98
CA SER A 95 -8.48 17.14 1.61
C SER A 95 -8.90 15.95 2.46
N PHE A 96 -9.21 16.20 3.73
CA PHE A 96 -9.68 15.21 4.71
C PHE A 96 -11.09 15.58 5.15
N ASP A 97 -12.02 15.49 4.21
CA ASP A 97 -13.42 15.89 4.36
C ASP A 97 -14.35 14.67 4.51
N ASP A 98 -15.66 14.93 4.58
CA ASP A 98 -16.65 13.87 4.69
C ASP A 98 -16.78 13.02 3.42
N ASN A 99 -16.31 13.50 2.26
CA ASN A 99 -16.28 12.70 1.04
C ASN A 99 -15.21 11.60 1.13
N LEU A 100 -14.04 11.92 1.70
CA LEU A 100 -13.01 10.92 1.97
C LEU A 100 -13.50 9.84 2.94
N LYS A 101 -14.27 10.21 3.98
CA LYS A 101 -14.86 9.24 4.92
C LYS A 101 -15.82 8.29 4.22
N LYS A 102 -16.76 8.82 3.43
CA LYS A 102 -17.70 8.00 2.66
C LYS A 102 -16.99 7.06 1.69
N LEU A 103 -15.92 7.52 1.05
CA LEU A 103 -15.11 6.67 0.18
C LEU A 103 -14.49 5.50 0.95
N VAL A 104 -13.93 5.77 2.12
CA VAL A 104 -13.35 4.73 2.99
C VAL A 104 -14.40 3.71 3.43
N ASP A 105 -15.57 4.17 3.86
CA ASP A 105 -16.68 3.29 4.27
C ASP A 105 -17.09 2.37 3.11
N GLU A 106 -17.28 2.92 1.90
CA GLU A 106 -17.64 2.14 0.70
C GLU A 106 -16.53 1.19 0.25
N MET A 107 -15.26 1.56 0.46
CA MET A 107 -14.12 0.67 0.20
C MET A 107 -14.13 -0.52 1.16
N PHE A 108 -14.42 -0.33 2.45
CA PHE A 108 -14.59 -1.43 3.40
C PHE A 108 -15.79 -2.30 3.03
N ASP A 109 -16.93 -1.71 2.68
CA ASP A 109 -18.13 -2.45 2.27
C ASP A 109 -17.85 -3.37 1.07
N VAL A 110 -17.16 -2.87 0.05
CA VAL A 110 -16.76 -3.70 -1.10
C VAL A 110 -15.72 -4.75 -0.70
N MET A 111 -14.73 -4.39 0.12
CA MET A 111 -13.71 -5.31 0.61
C MET A 111 -14.37 -6.52 1.29
N TYR A 112 -15.25 -6.30 2.27
CA TYR A 112 -15.96 -7.39 2.96
C TYR A 112 -16.92 -8.16 2.04
N LYS A 113 -17.64 -7.47 1.14
CA LYS A 113 -18.55 -8.13 0.18
C LYS A 113 -17.82 -9.08 -0.79
N THR A 114 -16.53 -8.87 -0.99
CA THR A 114 -15.69 -9.69 -1.87
C THR A 114 -14.77 -10.64 -1.12
N ASP A 115 -15.00 -10.85 0.18
CA ASP A 115 -14.17 -11.69 1.06
C ASP A 115 -12.68 -11.32 0.98
N GLY A 116 -12.41 -10.01 0.94
CA GLY A 116 -11.07 -9.44 0.86
C GLY A 116 -10.55 -8.98 2.21
N ILE A 117 -9.23 -9.11 2.42
CA ILE A 117 -8.54 -8.61 3.62
C ILE A 117 -7.89 -7.22 3.42
N GLY A 118 -7.89 -6.70 2.20
CA GLY A 118 -7.30 -5.41 1.83
C GLY A 118 -7.81 -4.91 0.49
N LEU A 119 -7.84 -3.58 0.34
CA LEU A 119 -8.29 -2.90 -0.87
C LEU A 119 -7.62 -1.53 -1.03
N SER A 120 -7.17 -1.24 -2.24
CA SER A 120 -6.61 0.07 -2.61
C SER A 120 -7.56 0.82 -3.55
N ALA A 121 -7.57 2.16 -3.46
CA ALA A 121 -8.47 3.01 -4.25
C ALA A 121 -8.40 2.78 -5.79
N PRO A 122 -7.24 2.47 -6.40
CA PRO A 122 -7.17 2.15 -7.83
C PRO A 122 -8.01 0.93 -8.23
N GLN A 123 -8.16 -0.03 -7.32
CA GLN A 123 -8.98 -1.22 -7.56
C GLN A 123 -10.48 -0.92 -7.57
N VAL A 124 -10.90 0.28 -7.16
CA VAL A 124 -12.29 0.74 -7.27
C VAL A 124 -12.46 1.90 -8.25
N GLY A 125 -11.46 2.14 -9.11
CA GLY A 125 -11.55 3.15 -10.16
C GLY A 125 -10.97 4.52 -9.82
N ILE A 126 -10.39 4.68 -8.62
CA ILE A 126 -10.03 6.01 -8.07
C ILE A 126 -8.52 6.09 -7.87
N ASN A 127 -7.82 6.83 -8.72
CA ASN A 127 -6.36 6.94 -8.70
C ASN A 127 -5.85 7.95 -7.66
N VAL A 128 -6.00 7.60 -6.38
CA VAL A 128 -5.50 8.35 -5.23
C VAL A 128 -4.72 7.44 -4.28
N GLN A 129 -3.85 8.02 -3.44
CA GLN A 129 -3.04 7.28 -2.47
C GLN A 129 -3.85 6.94 -1.20
N LEU A 130 -4.79 6.01 -1.33
CA LEU A 130 -5.65 5.53 -0.25
C LEU A 130 -5.73 4.00 -0.27
N MET A 131 -5.63 3.40 0.91
CA MET A 131 -5.89 1.97 1.10
C MET A 131 -6.60 1.72 2.43
N VAL A 132 -7.35 0.64 2.45
CA VAL A 132 -8.02 0.08 3.62
C VAL A 132 -7.66 -1.39 3.75
N PHE A 133 -7.53 -1.90 4.97
CA PHE A 133 -7.39 -3.33 5.19
C PHE A 133 -7.83 -3.72 6.61
N ASN A 134 -8.34 -4.94 6.72
CA ASN A 134 -8.66 -5.57 8.00
C ASN A 134 -8.07 -7.00 8.00
N PRO A 135 -6.98 -7.25 8.75
CA PRO A 135 -6.37 -8.58 8.81
C PRO A 135 -7.22 -9.67 9.46
N ALA A 136 -8.33 -9.32 10.13
CA ALA A 136 -9.25 -10.29 10.75
C ALA A 136 -10.33 -10.81 9.79
N ASP A 137 -10.43 -10.27 8.57
CA ASP A 137 -11.30 -10.77 7.48
C ASP A 137 -12.82 -10.76 7.77
N GLU A 138 -13.28 -10.14 8.87
CA GLU A 138 -14.71 -10.04 9.20
C GLU A 138 -15.10 -8.64 9.71
N HIS A 139 -16.28 -8.16 9.28
CA HIS A 139 -16.80 -6.86 9.69
C HIS A 139 -17.12 -6.84 11.19
N GLY A 140 -16.51 -5.90 11.92
CA GLY A 140 -16.66 -5.78 13.38
C GLY A 140 -15.73 -6.68 14.18
N GLU A 141 -14.89 -7.48 13.52
CA GLU A 141 -13.77 -8.19 14.14
C GLU A 141 -12.43 -7.57 13.70
N GLY A 142 -11.44 -7.58 14.60
CA GLY A 142 -10.13 -6.97 14.31
C GLY A 142 -10.13 -5.45 14.27
N ASP A 143 -9.05 -4.90 13.71
CA ASP A 143 -8.82 -3.46 13.60
C ASP A 143 -8.88 -3.06 12.13
N GLU A 144 -9.83 -2.19 11.79
CA GLU A 144 -9.91 -1.54 10.49
C GLU A 144 -8.80 -0.49 10.37
N ILE A 145 -7.91 -0.68 9.40
CA ILE A 145 -6.76 0.19 9.19
C ILE A 145 -6.95 0.97 7.90
N VAL A 146 -6.91 2.30 8.02
CA VAL A 146 -6.97 3.23 6.90
C VAL A 146 -5.63 3.96 6.80
N LEU A 147 -4.98 3.86 5.65
CA LEU A 147 -3.73 4.56 5.39
C LEU A 147 -3.89 5.53 4.23
N VAL A 148 -3.80 6.82 4.53
CA VAL A 148 -3.79 7.89 3.53
C VAL A 148 -2.36 8.34 3.27
N ASN A 149 -1.97 8.43 2.00
CA ASN A 149 -0.62 8.77 1.53
C ASN A 149 0.50 7.98 2.24
N PRO A 150 0.41 6.63 2.31
CA PRO A 150 1.40 5.83 3.00
C PRO A 150 2.79 5.98 2.36
N ARG A 151 3.83 5.88 3.18
CA ARG A 151 5.23 5.83 2.78
C ARG A 151 5.98 4.79 3.59
N VAL A 152 6.74 3.94 2.91
CA VAL A 152 7.58 2.96 3.60
C VAL A 152 8.91 3.58 4.00
N ASN A 153 9.17 3.55 5.30
CA ASN A 153 10.43 4.00 5.87
C ASN A 153 11.50 2.90 5.86
N LYS A 154 11.10 1.66 6.11
CA LYS A 154 12.03 0.54 6.24
C LYS A 154 11.34 -0.79 5.99
N TYR A 155 12.04 -1.68 5.28
CA TYR A 155 11.69 -3.10 5.16
C TYR A 155 12.63 -3.95 6.01
N SER A 156 12.17 -5.13 6.45
CA SER A 156 13.04 -6.12 7.06
C SER A 156 13.95 -6.80 6.04
N LYS A 157 15.14 -7.24 6.50
CA LYS A 157 16.05 -8.05 5.67
C LYS A 157 15.52 -9.47 5.43
N LYS A 158 14.80 -10.03 6.41
CA LYS A 158 14.16 -11.33 6.29
C LYS A 158 12.98 -11.22 5.32
N THR A 159 12.91 -12.17 4.40
CA THR A 159 11.85 -12.28 3.39
C THR A 159 11.18 -13.64 3.54
N VAL A 160 9.89 -13.70 3.24
CA VAL A 160 9.07 -14.90 3.34
C VAL A 160 8.25 -15.06 2.06
N LEU A 161 8.12 -16.32 1.60
CA LEU A 161 7.16 -16.66 0.56
C LEU A 161 5.76 -16.72 1.17
N PHE A 162 4.76 -16.29 0.41
CA PHE A 162 3.36 -16.43 0.76
C PHE A 162 2.54 -16.54 -0.53
N ASN A 163 1.49 -17.34 -0.50
CA ASN A 163 0.57 -17.48 -1.61
C ASN A 163 -0.41 -16.31 -1.60
N GLU A 164 -0.26 -15.37 -2.54
CA GLU A 164 -1.08 -14.17 -2.64
C GLU A 164 -2.19 -14.33 -3.69
N GLY A 165 -3.38 -13.85 -3.35
CA GLY A 165 -4.45 -13.54 -4.30
C GLY A 165 -4.64 -12.02 -4.42
N CYS A 166 -5.45 -11.60 -5.38
CA CYS A 166 -5.81 -10.19 -5.57
C CYS A 166 -7.23 -10.08 -6.14
N LEU A 167 -8.04 -9.19 -5.59
CA LEU A 167 -9.43 -8.95 -6.06
C LEU A 167 -9.48 -8.53 -7.54
N SER A 168 -8.45 -7.82 -8.02
CA SER A 168 -8.31 -7.45 -9.44
C SER A 168 -7.88 -8.60 -10.35
N PHE A 169 -7.59 -9.78 -9.81
CA PHE A 169 -7.21 -10.99 -10.54
C PHE A 169 -8.04 -12.19 -10.07
N PRO A 170 -9.35 -12.24 -10.40
CA PRO A 170 -10.25 -13.23 -9.86
C PRO A 170 -9.77 -14.67 -10.11
N GLY A 171 -9.62 -15.44 -9.02
CA GLY A 171 -9.24 -16.86 -9.07
C GLY A 171 -7.76 -17.14 -9.33
N ILE A 172 -6.90 -16.10 -9.38
CA ILE A 172 -5.46 -16.28 -9.58
C ILE A 172 -4.74 -16.13 -8.23
N TYR A 173 -4.00 -17.18 -7.88
CA TYR A 173 -3.17 -17.23 -6.68
C TYR A 173 -1.76 -17.69 -7.03
N ALA A 174 -0.76 -17.05 -6.44
CA ALA A 174 0.64 -17.38 -6.72
C ALA A 174 1.58 -16.97 -5.59
N ASP A 175 2.72 -17.65 -5.52
CA ASP A 175 3.71 -17.40 -4.49
C ASP A 175 4.52 -16.12 -4.76
N VAL A 176 4.49 -15.20 -3.80
CA VAL A 176 5.23 -13.94 -3.87
C VAL A 176 6.14 -13.80 -2.65
N LYS A 177 7.41 -13.46 -2.90
CA LYS A 177 8.40 -13.25 -1.86
C LYS A 177 8.46 -11.78 -1.46
N ARG A 178 8.20 -11.47 -0.18
CA ARG A 178 8.26 -10.10 0.37
C ARG A 178 8.96 -10.06 1.73
N PRO A 179 9.48 -8.89 2.15
CA PRO A 179 9.87 -8.64 3.53
C PRO A 179 8.81 -9.07 4.56
N GLU A 180 9.25 -9.69 5.66
CA GLU A 180 8.37 -10.16 6.73
C GLU A 180 7.73 -9.02 7.54
N SER A 181 8.41 -7.87 7.64
CA SER A 181 7.91 -6.69 8.35
C SER A 181 8.32 -5.40 7.67
N VAL A 182 7.57 -4.34 7.98
CA VAL A 182 7.69 -3.02 7.36
C VAL A 182 7.37 -1.93 8.38
N LYS A 183 8.07 -0.80 8.29
CA LYS A 183 7.78 0.44 9.03
C LYS A 183 7.23 1.48 8.07
N ILE A 184 6.09 2.07 8.41
CA ILE A 184 5.28 2.91 7.53
C ILE A 184 4.99 4.24 8.22
N ASP A 185 5.07 5.34 7.49
CA ASP A 185 4.45 6.61 7.85
C ASP A 185 3.22 6.84 6.98
N ALA A 186 2.13 7.28 7.58
CA ALA A 186 0.88 7.56 6.87
C ALA A 186 0.13 8.71 7.55
N ARG A 187 -1.02 9.06 6.99
CA ARG A 187 -2.04 9.89 7.63
C ARG A 187 -3.29 9.06 7.87
N ASP A 188 -4.00 9.39 8.94
CA ASP A 188 -5.32 8.82 9.21
C ASP A 188 -6.41 9.54 8.39
N ILE A 189 -7.66 9.12 8.60
CA ILE A 189 -8.83 9.70 7.93
C ILE A 189 -9.07 11.19 8.26
N ASN A 190 -8.49 11.69 9.35
CA ASN A 190 -8.55 13.09 9.77
C ASN A 190 -7.31 13.89 9.35
N GLY A 191 -6.36 13.26 8.64
CA GLY A 191 -5.12 13.87 8.18
C GLY A 191 -3.98 13.91 9.20
N ALA A 192 -4.18 13.36 10.40
CA ALA A 192 -3.16 13.28 11.44
C ALA A 192 -2.08 12.26 11.04
N ARG A 193 -0.81 12.67 11.18
CA ARG A 193 0.33 11.81 10.83
C ARG A 193 0.58 10.79 11.92
N PHE A 194 0.88 9.56 11.51
CA PHE A 194 1.31 8.51 12.43
C PHE A 194 2.33 7.58 11.76
N THR A 195 2.99 6.79 12.60
CA THR A 195 3.95 5.77 12.19
C THR A 195 3.50 4.43 12.75
N VAL A 196 3.53 3.38 11.94
CA VAL A 196 3.17 2.03 12.35
C VAL A 196 4.24 1.02 11.91
N ASN A 197 4.48 0.00 12.73
CA ASN A 197 5.29 -1.16 12.35
C ASN A 197 4.34 -2.35 12.16
N LEU A 198 4.37 -2.96 10.98
CA LEU A 198 3.59 -4.15 10.68
C LEU A 198 4.51 -5.35 10.50
N SER A 199 4.05 -6.53 10.89
CA SER A 199 4.72 -7.81 10.67
C SER A 199 3.72 -8.91 10.33
N GLY A 200 4.15 -10.00 9.70
CA GLY A 200 3.27 -11.13 9.40
C GLY A 200 2.20 -10.78 8.36
N LEU A 201 0.96 -11.22 8.57
CA LEU A 201 -0.14 -11.00 7.63
C LEU A 201 -0.46 -9.50 7.39
N PRO A 202 -0.59 -8.63 8.41
CA PRO A 202 -0.78 -7.20 8.17
C PRO A 202 0.31 -6.56 7.31
N ALA A 203 1.58 -6.96 7.50
CA ALA A 203 2.68 -6.47 6.66
C ALA A 203 2.59 -6.99 5.22
N ARG A 204 2.10 -8.22 5.03
CA ARG A 204 1.88 -8.82 3.71
C ARG A 204 0.81 -8.05 2.95
N VAL A 205 -0.36 -7.87 3.55
CA VAL A 205 -1.50 -7.14 2.97
C VAL A 205 -1.09 -5.71 2.63
N PHE A 206 -0.49 -4.99 3.58
CA PHE A 206 0.00 -3.64 3.33
C PHE A 206 0.94 -3.58 2.12
N GLN A 207 1.93 -4.47 2.03
CA GLN A 207 2.89 -4.43 0.92
C GLN A 207 2.24 -4.76 -0.44
N HIS A 208 1.18 -5.58 -0.45
CA HIS A 208 0.39 -5.86 -1.64
C HIS A 208 -0.40 -4.60 -2.06
N GLU A 209 -1.17 -4.02 -1.13
CA GLU A 209 -1.95 -2.81 -1.42
C GLU A 209 -1.06 -1.61 -1.75
N PHE A 210 0.13 -1.56 -1.17
CA PHE A 210 1.07 -0.47 -1.40
C PHE A 210 1.62 -0.52 -2.83
N ASP A 211 1.85 -1.71 -3.38
CA ASP A 211 2.26 -1.87 -4.78
C ASP A 211 1.21 -1.29 -5.76
N HIS A 212 -0.09 -1.45 -5.48
CA HIS A 212 -1.16 -0.81 -6.28
C HIS A 212 -1.10 0.72 -6.24
N LEU A 213 -0.66 1.29 -5.11
CA LEU A 213 -0.46 2.74 -4.98
C LEU A 213 0.84 3.24 -5.62
N GLN A 214 1.83 2.36 -5.81
CA GLN A 214 3.15 2.74 -6.30
C GLN A 214 3.21 2.91 -7.81
N ASN A 215 3.86 4.00 -8.21
CA ASN A 215 4.29 4.20 -9.58
C ASN A 215 5.66 3.56 -9.79
N TYR A 216 5.91 2.96 -10.96
CA TYR A 216 7.27 2.68 -11.40
C TYR A 216 7.98 4.01 -11.65
N ASP A 217 8.61 4.56 -10.62
CA ASP A 217 9.57 5.64 -10.81
C ASP A 217 10.85 5.02 -11.38
N ASN A 218 11.07 5.20 -12.68
CA ASN A 218 12.31 4.79 -13.34
C ASN A 218 13.57 5.48 -12.74
N SER A 219 13.44 6.42 -11.79
CA SER A 219 14.56 7.03 -11.06
C SER A 219 15.02 6.26 -9.82
N LEU A 220 14.25 5.30 -9.31
CA LEU A 220 14.62 4.46 -8.15
C LEU A 220 14.83 2.99 -8.53
N ALA A 221 15.33 2.75 -9.74
CA ALA A 221 15.87 1.47 -10.15
C ALA A 221 17.23 1.19 -9.46
N ASP A 222 17.23 1.12 -8.13
CA ASP A 222 18.23 0.31 -7.39
C ASP A 222 17.86 -1.17 -7.57
N MET A 223 17.99 -1.63 -8.82
CA MET A 223 18.22 -2.99 -9.31
C MET A 223 18.11 -2.94 -10.84
N HIS A 224 19.20 -2.53 -11.48
CA HIS A 224 19.57 -2.71 -12.90
C HIS A 224 18.42 -2.94 -13.90
N VAL A 225 17.87 -1.85 -14.46
CA VAL A 225 17.13 -1.90 -15.74
C VAL A 225 17.51 -0.69 -16.59
N GLU A 226 18.43 -0.89 -17.53
CA GLU A 226 18.82 0.09 -18.55
C GLU A 226 17.76 0.14 -19.66
N GLY A 227 17.14 1.30 -19.89
CA GLY A 227 16.18 1.51 -20.98
C GLY A 227 15.99 3.01 -21.28
N PRO A 228 15.74 3.39 -22.56
CA PRO A 228 15.81 4.79 -22.99
C PRO A 228 14.64 5.64 -22.49
N ILE A 229 14.98 6.86 -22.09
CA ILE A 229 14.11 7.92 -21.55
C ILE A 229 13.43 8.67 -22.70
N ILE A 230 12.10 8.83 -22.67
CA ILE A 230 11.35 9.70 -23.61
C ILE A 230 10.58 10.76 -22.78
N PRO A 231 10.66 12.07 -23.13
CA PRO A 231 10.12 13.15 -22.31
C PRO A 231 8.59 13.29 -22.36
N GLU A 232 8.03 13.77 -21.24
CA GLU A 232 6.61 13.99 -20.97
C GLU A 232 5.98 15.02 -21.94
N ARG A 233 4.88 14.66 -22.61
CA ARG A 233 3.92 15.62 -23.19
C ARG A 233 2.56 15.41 -22.55
N SER A 234 1.89 16.52 -22.26
CA SER A 234 0.61 16.63 -21.57
C SER A 234 -0.50 15.77 -22.19
N CYS A 235 -1.16 14.95 -21.36
CA CYS A 235 -2.34 14.18 -21.73
C CYS A 235 -3.57 15.11 -21.82
N PRO A 236 -4.34 15.10 -22.92
CA PRO A 236 -5.54 15.92 -23.03
C PRO A 236 -6.72 15.31 -22.25
N THR A 237 -7.52 16.17 -21.64
CA THR A 237 -8.78 15.84 -20.97
C THR A 237 -9.88 15.49 -21.98
N GLN A 238 -10.78 14.62 -21.56
CA GLN A 238 -11.87 14.06 -22.36
C GLN A 238 -12.72 15.15 -23.03
N THR A 239 -12.59 15.29 -24.35
CA THR A 239 -13.67 15.79 -25.22
C THR A 239 -13.70 14.95 -26.50
N SER A 240 -14.91 14.76 -26.99
CA SER A 240 -15.31 13.78 -28.00
C SER A 240 -14.57 13.88 -29.34
N SER A 241 -14.50 12.71 -30.00
CA SER A 241 -14.38 12.48 -31.45
C SER A 241 -13.02 12.55 -32.15
N PHE A 242 -11.89 12.30 -31.48
CA PHE A 242 -10.64 11.92 -32.15
C PHE A 242 -9.85 10.91 -31.32
N ILE A 243 -10.18 9.62 -31.47
CA ILE A 243 -9.40 8.51 -30.90
C ILE A 243 -8.61 7.88 -32.04
N ASN A 244 -7.35 8.25 -32.20
CA ASN A 244 -6.37 7.44 -32.93
C ASN A 244 -4.94 7.76 -32.45
N GLU A 245 -4.17 6.69 -32.19
CA GLU A 245 -2.73 6.61 -31.85
C GLU A 245 -2.19 7.23 -30.56
N ASP A 246 -2.74 8.33 -30.01
CA ASP A 246 -2.13 9.00 -28.84
C ASP A 246 -2.40 8.33 -27.49
N PHE A 247 -3.42 7.47 -27.38
CA PHE A 247 -3.73 6.72 -26.16
C PHE A 247 -2.60 5.76 -25.75
N ARG A 248 -1.84 5.23 -26.72
CA ARG A 248 -0.73 4.29 -26.47
C ARG A 248 0.49 4.94 -25.81
N LYS A 249 0.63 6.27 -25.90
CA LYS A 249 1.83 6.99 -25.44
C LYS A 249 1.68 7.59 -24.03
N CYS A 250 0.47 7.61 -23.47
CA CYS A 250 0.20 8.28 -22.19
C CYS A 250 0.41 7.38 -20.96
N PHE A 251 0.52 6.06 -21.11
CA PHE A 251 0.74 5.14 -19.99
C PHE A 251 2.22 4.99 -19.65
N VAL A 252 2.76 5.98 -18.95
CA VAL A 252 3.94 5.78 -18.11
C VAL A 252 3.57 4.72 -17.07
N ARG A 253 4.22 3.55 -17.09
CA ARG A 253 4.00 2.44 -16.14
C ARG A 253 3.90 2.98 -14.70
N GLY A 254 2.70 3.10 -14.16
CA GLY A 254 2.41 3.82 -12.92
C GLY A 254 1.75 2.99 -11.84
N GLY A 255 1.53 1.69 -12.02
CA GLY A 255 1.07 0.81 -10.94
C GLY A 255 1.95 -0.42 -10.89
N ILE A 256 2.28 -0.96 -9.71
CA ILE A 256 2.94 -2.26 -9.56
C ILE A 256 1.84 -3.29 -9.25
N LEU A 257 1.77 -4.36 -10.04
CA LEU A 257 0.84 -5.46 -9.80
C LEU A 257 1.61 -6.64 -9.20
N PHE A 258 0.95 -7.47 -8.40
CA PHE A 258 1.64 -8.55 -7.65
C PHE A 258 2.47 -9.50 -8.54
N PHE A 259 2.03 -9.76 -9.78
CA PHE A 259 2.77 -10.57 -10.75
C PHE A 259 4.07 -9.88 -11.27
N ASP A 260 4.27 -8.59 -10.99
CA ASP A 260 5.56 -7.91 -11.21
C ASP A 260 6.64 -8.36 -10.23
N ARG A 261 6.24 -8.87 -9.07
CA ARG A 261 7.14 -9.35 -8.00
C ARG A 261 7.47 -10.85 -8.09
N MET A 262 6.86 -11.58 -9.02
CA MET A 262 7.03 -13.03 -9.15
C MET A 262 8.34 -13.43 -9.87
N THR A 263 8.82 -14.65 -9.61
CA THR A 263 9.85 -15.26 -10.46
C THR A 263 9.25 -15.67 -11.80
N GLU A 264 10.08 -15.94 -12.81
CA GLU A 264 9.57 -16.33 -14.13
C GLU A 264 8.84 -17.67 -14.08
N GLU A 265 9.30 -18.61 -13.25
CA GLU A 265 8.69 -19.93 -13.09
C GLU A 265 7.28 -19.82 -12.49
N VAL A 266 7.11 -18.97 -11.48
CA VAL A 266 5.79 -18.69 -10.88
C VAL A 266 4.91 -17.91 -11.86
N LEU A 267 5.48 -16.96 -12.60
CA LEU A 267 4.72 -16.19 -13.58
C LEU A 267 4.20 -17.07 -14.72
N ASP A 268 5.01 -18.02 -15.19
CA ASP A 268 4.62 -18.97 -16.23
C ASP A 268 3.47 -19.88 -15.80
N SER A 269 3.37 -20.21 -14.50
CA SER A 269 2.26 -21.04 -14.00
C SER A 269 0.91 -20.34 -14.03
N ILE A 270 0.86 -19.01 -13.83
CA ILE A 270 -0.37 -18.21 -13.87
C ILE A 270 -0.64 -17.53 -15.21
N ARG A 271 0.30 -17.62 -16.17
CA ARG A 271 0.22 -16.96 -17.48
C ARG A 271 -1.09 -17.25 -18.24
N PRO A 272 -1.61 -18.50 -18.28
CA PRO A 272 -2.90 -18.77 -18.93
C PRO A 272 -4.06 -18.01 -18.29
N GLY A 273 -4.05 -17.84 -16.96
CA GLY A 273 -5.05 -17.07 -16.23
C GLY A 273 -4.99 -15.58 -16.59
N LEU A 274 -3.79 -15.01 -16.68
CA LEU A 274 -3.60 -13.62 -17.10
C LEU A 274 -4.07 -13.39 -18.54
N GLN A 275 -3.75 -14.30 -19.47
CA GLN A 275 -4.23 -14.24 -20.86
C GLN A 275 -5.76 -14.32 -20.96
N ALA A 276 -6.40 -15.12 -20.10
CA ALA A 276 -7.86 -15.20 -20.06
C ALA A 276 -8.48 -13.86 -19.60
N LEU A 277 -7.87 -13.17 -18.64
CA LEU A 277 -8.29 -11.83 -18.21
C LEU A 277 -8.08 -10.78 -19.31
N GLU A 278 -6.94 -10.82 -20.01
CA GLU A 278 -6.67 -9.95 -21.17
C GLU A 278 -7.76 -10.12 -22.24
N LYS A 279 -8.06 -11.37 -22.60
CA LYS A 279 -9.13 -11.67 -23.57
C LYS A 279 -10.50 -11.23 -23.07
N LYS A 280 -10.84 -11.47 -21.80
CA LYS A 280 -12.10 -11.03 -21.19
C LYS A 280 -12.26 -9.51 -21.28
N TYR A 281 -11.18 -8.76 -21.08
CA TYR A 281 -11.18 -7.30 -21.24
C TYR A 281 -11.39 -6.88 -22.70
N GLU A 282 -10.70 -7.51 -23.65
CA GLU A 282 -10.88 -7.24 -25.08
C GLU A 282 -12.32 -7.53 -25.53
N ASP A 283 -12.89 -8.66 -25.10
CA ASP A 283 -14.27 -9.06 -25.40
C ASP A 283 -15.29 -8.09 -24.78
N LYS A 284 -15.05 -7.61 -23.55
CA LYS A 284 -15.96 -6.73 -22.81
C LYS A 284 -15.93 -5.29 -23.33
N THR A 285 -14.76 -4.78 -23.68
CA THR A 285 -14.56 -3.36 -24.00
C THR A 285 -14.51 -3.09 -25.51
N GLY A 286 -14.21 -4.10 -26.32
CA GLY A 286 -13.94 -3.95 -27.75
C GLY A 286 -12.58 -3.30 -28.07
N PHE A 287 -11.79 -2.95 -27.05
CA PHE A 287 -10.46 -2.37 -27.21
C PHE A 287 -9.37 -3.44 -26.99
N PRO A 288 -8.23 -3.35 -27.69
CA PRO A 288 -7.10 -4.23 -27.41
C PRO A 288 -6.61 -4.03 -25.98
N SER A 289 -6.13 -5.11 -25.35
CA SER A 289 -5.54 -5.04 -24.01
C SER A 289 -4.38 -4.04 -24.00
N PRO A 290 -4.33 -3.11 -23.03
CA PRO A 290 -3.27 -2.10 -22.95
C PRO A 290 -1.91 -2.71 -22.57
N GLU A 291 -1.90 -3.86 -21.91
CA GLU A 291 -0.70 -4.64 -21.63
C GLU A 291 -0.90 -6.12 -22.00
N ARG A 292 0.20 -6.81 -22.33
CA ARG A 292 0.19 -8.23 -22.69
C ARG A 292 1.30 -8.97 -21.99
N ILE A 293 0.95 -10.03 -21.27
CA ILE A 293 1.89 -10.82 -20.48
C ILE A 293 2.95 -11.52 -21.34
N GLU A 294 2.63 -11.85 -22.59
CA GLU A 294 3.56 -12.46 -23.56
C GLU A 294 4.75 -11.54 -23.88
N THR A 295 4.51 -10.24 -24.00
CA THR A 295 5.58 -9.27 -24.35
C THR A 295 6.64 -9.14 -23.26
N ARG A 296 6.34 -9.60 -22.03
CA ARG A 296 7.27 -9.57 -20.90
C ARG A 296 8.44 -10.53 -21.08
N ARG A 297 8.24 -11.69 -21.74
CA ARG A 297 9.29 -12.69 -22.00
C ARG A 297 10.37 -12.15 -22.95
N LEU A 298 9.97 -11.37 -23.95
CA LEU A 298 10.88 -10.86 -24.99
C LEU A 298 11.85 -9.79 -24.45
N LYS A 299 11.43 -8.96 -23.48
CA LYS A 299 12.28 -7.90 -22.93
C LYS A 299 13.44 -8.43 -22.07
N LYS A 300 13.29 -9.55 -21.37
CA LYS A 300 14.39 -10.17 -20.60
C LYS A 300 15.39 -10.93 -21.47
N VAL A 301 14.93 -11.61 -22.52
CA VAL A 301 15.82 -12.32 -23.45
C VAL A 301 16.67 -11.34 -24.28
N ALA A 302 16.09 -10.20 -24.67
CA ALA A 302 16.83 -9.14 -25.37
C ALA A 302 17.91 -8.46 -24.51
N ALA A 303 17.80 -8.52 -23.17
CA ALA A 303 18.81 -8.00 -22.24
C ALA A 303 19.97 -8.99 -21.98
N GLY A 304 19.95 -10.19 -22.57
CA GLY A 304 20.89 -11.27 -22.30
C GLY A 304 21.92 -11.60 -23.39
N PHE A 305 21.99 -10.84 -24.49
CA PHE A 305 23.01 -11.04 -25.54
C PHE A 305 23.92 -9.82 -25.70
N GLY A 306 24.73 -9.58 -24.65
CA GLY A 306 25.94 -8.77 -24.72
C GLY A 306 27.15 -9.67 -24.47
N LYS A 307 27.98 -9.87 -25.50
CA LYS A 307 29.20 -10.69 -25.59
C LYS A 307 30.06 -10.75 -24.31
N LEU A 308 30.48 -11.96 -23.94
CA LEU A 308 31.85 -12.48 -24.13
C LEU A 308 31.87 -14.00 -24.01
#